data_AF-A0A7X6U9B6-F1
#
_entry.id   AF-A0A7X6U9B6-F1
#
_cell.length_a   1.000
_cell.length_b   1.000
_cell.length_c   1.000
_cell.angle_alpha   90.00
_cell.angle_beta   90.00
_cell.angle_gamma   90.00
#
_symmetry.space_group_name_H-M   'P 1'
#
loop_
_entity.id
_entity.type
_entity.pdbx_description
1 polymer ?
#
loop_
_entity_poly.entity_id
_entity_poly.type
_entity_poly.pdbx_seq_one_letter_code
_entity_poly.pdbx_strand_id
1 'polypeptide(L)'
;MDNLSCLQAEIAQLPQDTTRLTTYYLALGFAQHFDDPVPLARAYAFASLLTGHRKVIYTHDRIAGSIRGCMRGDLPISDAALTWANGIVTSYGANSFLTNADHFAPDYETFLAEGVAGTLARIRSSKRQHQEDPDAVKKQPFLDAAEIAMLSFGTMVGQYGDAAAALAAQVSDPIHKTHLSEIARACRKLSTDKPDTFQEAIQLVWLAHIAFLYEGRYAMALGRLDQFLYPFYVRDITRGLLNREEALELVACTLCKIGERRIWGSDVVNIAIGGLRRDGTGGVNALSYIVLEAVRRCNIPGPNLSARLYDGVPDAFLDACLEVIGTGLGYPALMNDAVNIPALRRHGYALEDCRDYCFVGCIENFIPGKQPPWSDGRYNSPKYLELAMNNGVCMLTGVQMGPATGDAASFCSMADFMAALKAQMAYDAAEYMARFLNENDRHNRTRYTQPFLSCFCQDCIGRGRDINDGGAVYPSVHGAGCMGIANVADSLAAIETVIFQGEAVSLATLRDALRANFAGYEALRAKLLHAPKYGNNLDAVDRYAVWFVAVHDEIFSRYRTPDGGPIYTAIASNVSNIPAGKEIAATPDGRRSGQPVSDAASPSHGMDKNGPTAVMQSLAKPDYTRVSCGTVL
;
A
#
# COMPACT_ATOMS: atom_id res chain seq x y z
N MET A 1 17.79 5.05 30.46
CA MET A 1 17.18 4.70 29.16
C MET A 1 17.54 5.81 28.20
N ASP A 2 17.83 5.49 26.94
CA ASP A 2 17.99 6.53 25.93
C ASP A 2 16.63 7.22 25.65
N ASN A 3 16.66 8.38 24.99
CA ASN A 3 15.46 9.20 24.76
C ASN A 3 14.37 8.41 23.98
N LEU A 4 14.77 7.59 23.00
CA LEU A 4 13.87 6.76 22.21
C LEU A 4 13.15 5.71 23.07
N SER A 5 13.86 5.01 23.96
CA SER A 5 13.26 4.01 24.85
C SER A 5 12.25 4.66 25.82
N CYS A 6 12.56 5.86 26.31
CA CYS A 6 11.63 6.63 27.15
C CYS A 6 10.38 7.02 26.36
N LEU A 7 10.53 7.50 25.13
CA LEU A 7 9.40 7.83 24.25
C LEU A 7 8.54 6.59 23.96
N GLN A 8 9.16 5.45 23.67
CA GLN A 8 8.44 4.18 23.48
C GLN A 8 7.65 3.77 24.74
N ALA A 9 8.22 3.99 25.93
CA ALA A 9 7.51 3.74 27.19
C ALA A 9 6.31 4.69 27.37
N GLU A 10 6.43 5.97 27.01
CA GLU A 10 5.29 6.91 27.00
C GLU A 10 4.21 6.48 25.98
N ILE A 11 4.61 6.04 24.79
CA ILE A 11 3.73 5.50 23.73
C ILE A 11 3.05 4.18 24.15
N ALA A 12 3.66 3.38 25.02
CA ALA A 12 3.05 2.17 25.55
C ALA A 12 1.99 2.44 26.64
N GLN A 13 2.04 3.60 27.30
CA GLN A 13 1.09 3.99 28.35
C GLN A 13 -0.23 4.48 27.76
N LEU A 14 -1.13 3.55 27.45
CA LEU A 14 -2.44 3.86 26.89
C LEU A 14 -3.40 4.47 27.93
N PRO A 15 -4.29 5.40 27.52
CA PRO A 15 -5.39 5.81 28.36
C PRO A 15 -6.35 4.64 28.62
N GLN A 16 -7.11 4.71 29.72
CA GLN A 16 -8.09 3.68 30.07
C GLN A 16 -9.15 3.46 28.98
N ASP A 17 -9.48 4.52 28.23
CA ASP A 17 -10.45 4.49 27.15
C ASP A 17 -9.83 4.93 25.81
N THR A 18 -9.72 3.97 24.90
CA THR A 18 -9.14 4.15 23.56
C THR A 18 -10.21 4.32 22.48
N THR A 19 -11.47 4.60 22.85
CA THR A 19 -12.56 4.84 21.90
C THR A 19 -12.19 5.98 20.94
N ARG A 20 -12.36 5.75 19.63
CA ARG A 20 -12.05 6.74 18.58
C ARG A 20 -13.10 7.85 18.54
N LEU A 21 -12.63 9.09 18.54
CA LEU A 21 -13.44 10.31 18.43
C LEU A 21 -13.46 10.93 17.02
N THR A 22 -12.85 10.28 16.02
CA THR A 22 -12.80 10.81 14.66
C THR A 22 -14.19 11.17 14.13
N THR A 23 -15.16 10.26 14.25
CA THR A 23 -16.54 10.48 13.79
C THR A 23 -17.24 11.59 14.57
N TYR A 24 -16.93 11.74 15.87
CA TYR A 24 -17.45 12.81 16.70
C TYR A 24 -17.03 14.18 16.17
N TYR A 25 -15.73 14.41 15.95
CA TYR A 25 -15.27 15.71 15.45
C TYR A 25 -15.71 15.99 14.01
N LEU A 26 -15.77 14.98 13.14
CA LEU A 26 -16.36 15.12 11.80
C LEU A 26 -17.83 15.56 11.87
N ALA A 27 -18.63 14.93 12.74
CA ALA A 27 -20.04 15.26 12.91
C ALA A 27 -20.25 16.70 13.41
N LEU A 28 -19.37 17.23 14.26
CA LEU A 28 -19.42 18.62 14.71
C LEU A 28 -19.25 19.62 13.56
N GLY A 29 -18.40 19.30 12.58
CA GLY A 29 -18.23 20.13 11.39
C GLY A 29 -19.41 20.00 10.43
N PHE A 30 -19.88 18.77 10.16
CA PHE A 30 -21.11 18.59 9.38
C PHE A 30 -22.32 19.31 9.98
N ALA A 31 -22.45 19.31 11.31
CA ALA A 31 -23.57 19.93 12.02
C ALA A 31 -23.67 21.45 11.82
N GLN A 32 -22.58 22.10 11.41
CA GLN A 32 -22.55 23.53 11.11
C GLN A 32 -22.81 23.83 9.61
N HIS A 33 -22.82 22.79 8.77
CA HIS A 33 -22.74 22.91 7.31
C HIS A 33 -23.65 21.90 6.58
N PHE A 34 -24.81 21.55 7.15
CA PHE A 34 -25.73 20.57 6.55
C PHE A 34 -26.30 21.01 5.19
N ASP A 35 -26.50 22.31 5.00
CA ASP A 35 -27.08 22.88 3.78
C ASP A 35 -26.03 23.23 2.72
N ASP A 36 -24.74 23.07 3.03
CA ASP A 36 -23.65 23.34 2.09
C ASP A 36 -23.51 22.22 1.05
N PRO A 37 -22.96 22.53 -0.14
CA PRO A 37 -22.51 21.50 -1.07
C PRO A 37 -21.60 20.47 -0.38
N VAL A 38 -21.82 19.18 -0.68
CA VAL A 38 -21.12 18.05 -0.03
C VAL A 38 -19.58 18.22 0.02
N PRO A 39 -18.88 18.67 -1.04
CA PRO A 39 -17.43 18.94 -0.96
C PRO A 39 -17.04 19.92 0.17
N LEU A 40 -17.80 21.00 0.33
CA LEU A 40 -17.56 22.02 1.34
C LEU A 40 -17.91 21.50 2.73
N ALA A 41 -19.07 20.85 2.89
CA ALA A 41 -19.46 20.23 4.15
C ALA A 41 -18.41 19.22 4.64
N ARG A 42 -17.83 18.41 3.73
CA ARG A 42 -16.72 17.49 4.04
C ARG A 42 -15.44 18.22 4.42
N ALA A 43 -15.11 19.32 3.73
CA ALA A 43 -13.94 20.13 4.07
C ALA A 43 -14.06 20.75 5.47
N TYR A 44 -15.25 21.23 5.84
CA TYR A 44 -15.51 21.75 7.19
C TYR A 44 -15.55 20.64 8.26
N ALA A 45 -16.08 19.46 7.93
CA ALA A 45 -15.97 18.29 8.79
C ALA A 45 -14.50 17.93 9.06
N PHE A 46 -13.68 17.88 8.00
CA PHE A 46 -12.24 17.66 8.12
C PHE A 46 -11.54 18.77 8.92
N ALA A 47 -11.90 20.04 8.71
CA ALA A 47 -11.36 21.15 9.48
C ALA A 47 -11.69 21.00 10.98
N SER A 48 -12.95 20.71 11.32
CA SER A 48 -13.39 20.43 12.70
C SER A 48 -12.60 19.27 13.32
N LEU A 49 -12.36 18.20 12.56
CA LEU A 49 -11.51 17.10 12.98
C LEU A 49 -10.07 17.55 13.28
N LEU A 50 -9.43 18.28 12.37
CA LEU A 50 -8.05 18.71 12.54
C LEU A 50 -7.89 19.71 13.69
N THR A 51 -8.83 20.62 13.91
CA THR A 51 -8.70 21.68 14.92
C THR A 51 -9.33 21.35 16.27
N GLY A 52 -10.26 20.39 16.32
CA GLY A 52 -11.05 20.06 17.51
C GLY A 52 -10.43 19.02 18.44
N HIS A 53 -9.54 18.15 17.94
CA HIS A 53 -8.91 17.11 18.76
C HIS A 53 -7.78 17.65 19.65
N ARG A 54 -7.50 16.95 20.76
CA ARG A 54 -6.40 17.28 21.69
C ARG A 54 -5.04 17.07 21.02
N LYS A 55 -4.15 18.06 21.08
CA LYS A 55 -2.78 17.93 20.57
C LYS A 55 -1.91 17.23 21.61
N VAL A 56 -1.67 15.94 21.41
CA VAL A 56 -0.84 15.12 22.31
C VAL A 56 0.62 15.20 21.88
N ILE A 57 1.48 15.53 22.84
CA ILE A 57 2.95 15.60 22.71
C ILE A 57 3.52 14.90 23.93
N TYR A 58 4.54 14.09 23.71
CA TYR A 58 5.24 13.34 24.75
C TYR A 58 6.42 14.14 25.30
N THR A 59 6.84 13.86 26.53
CA THR A 59 7.98 14.57 27.16
C THR A 59 9.26 14.35 26.36
N HIS A 60 9.43 13.15 25.80
CA HIS A 60 10.62 12.73 25.07
C HIS A 60 10.49 12.90 23.54
N ASP A 61 9.44 13.59 23.06
CA ASP A 61 9.28 13.87 21.63
C ASP A 61 10.43 14.76 21.12
N ARG A 62 10.95 14.41 19.94
CA ARG A 62 11.79 15.30 19.10
C ARG A 62 11.00 15.94 17.96
N ILE A 63 9.87 15.32 17.60
CA ILE A 63 8.95 15.69 16.54
C ILE A 63 7.54 15.52 17.09
N ALA A 64 6.69 16.55 17.11
CA ALA A 64 5.32 16.46 17.62
C ALA A 64 4.36 15.73 16.67
N GLY A 65 3.28 15.19 17.20
CA GLY A 65 2.21 14.55 16.43
C GLY A 65 1.98 13.12 16.89
N SER A 66 0.75 12.83 17.32
CA SER A 66 0.32 11.53 17.83
C SER A 66 -1.17 11.33 17.55
N ILE A 67 -1.57 10.11 17.21
CA ILE A 67 -2.99 9.79 16.95
C ILE A 67 -3.83 9.75 18.23
N ARG A 68 -3.19 9.75 19.41
CA ARG A 68 -3.87 9.76 20.72
C ARG A 68 -4.79 10.95 20.94
N GLY A 69 -4.58 12.04 20.19
CA GLY A 69 -5.49 13.18 20.20
C GLY A 69 -6.94 12.84 19.88
N CYS A 70 -7.15 11.76 19.12
CA CYS A 70 -8.48 11.26 18.75
C CYS A 70 -8.99 10.11 19.64
N MET A 71 -8.37 9.85 20.79
CA MET A 71 -8.90 8.91 21.79
C MET A 71 -9.78 9.63 22.80
N ARG A 72 -10.86 8.98 23.26
CA ARG A 72 -11.76 9.52 24.27
C ARG A 72 -11.02 9.81 25.58
N GLY A 73 -10.27 8.83 26.10
CA GLY A 73 -9.60 8.96 27.37
C GLY A 73 -10.55 9.43 28.47
N ASP A 74 -10.25 10.58 29.06
CA ASP A 74 -10.98 11.24 30.14
C ASP A 74 -12.02 12.26 29.68
N LEU A 75 -12.20 12.45 28.37
CA LEU A 75 -13.13 13.44 27.83
C LEU A 75 -14.60 13.05 28.13
N PRO A 76 -15.45 14.00 28.56
CA PRO A 76 -16.84 13.75 28.94
C PRO A 76 -17.78 13.59 27.74
N ILE A 77 -17.41 12.73 26.77
CA ILE A 77 -18.17 12.45 25.55
C ILE A 77 -18.93 11.13 25.74
N SER A 78 -20.26 11.21 25.78
CA SER A 78 -21.13 10.06 26.00
C SER A 78 -21.23 9.13 24.77
N ASP A 79 -21.53 7.86 25.00
CA ASP A 79 -21.80 6.90 23.91
C ASP A 79 -22.99 7.33 23.04
N ALA A 80 -23.96 8.05 23.62
CA ALA A 80 -25.08 8.64 22.89
C ALA A 80 -24.61 9.71 21.89
N ALA A 81 -23.64 10.56 22.28
CA ALA A 81 -23.04 11.53 21.37
C ALA A 81 -22.26 10.84 20.23
N LEU A 82 -21.55 9.74 20.52
CA LEU A 82 -20.87 8.95 19.49
C LEU A 82 -21.85 8.26 18.55
N THR A 83 -22.97 7.76 19.06
CA THR A 83 -24.03 7.15 18.25
C THR A 83 -24.66 8.16 17.31
N TRP A 84 -24.99 9.36 17.81
CA TRP A 84 -25.47 10.48 16.98
C TRP A 84 -24.45 10.84 15.90
N ALA A 85 -23.19 11.02 16.28
CA ALA A 85 -22.12 11.40 15.37
C ALA A 85 -21.92 10.36 14.25
N ASN A 86 -21.96 9.06 14.60
CA ASN A 86 -21.87 7.98 13.64
C ASN A 86 -23.04 7.99 12.65
N GLY A 87 -24.26 8.29 13.11
CA GLY A 87 -25.43 8.46 12.24
C GLY A 87 -25.24 9.58 11.22
N ILE A 88 -24.73 10.73 11.65
CA ILE A 88 -24.41 11.86 10.77
C ILE A 88 -23.33 11.46 9.76
N VAL A 89 -22.16 11.00 10.21
CA VAL A 89 -21.04 10.68 9.31
C VAL A 89 -21.41 9.57 8.31
N THR A 90 -22.14 8.55 8.75
CA THR A 90 -22.60 7.46 7.85
C THR A 90 -23.55 7.99 6.77
N SER A 91 -24.39 8.99 7.06
CA SER A 91 -25.31 9.58 6.07
C SER A 91 -24.61 10.26 4.90
N TYR A 92 -23.36 10.74 5.09
CA TYR A 92 -22.52 11.29 4.03
C TYR A 92 -21.78 10.19 3.23
N GLY A 93 -21.65 8.98 3.77
CA GLY A 93 -20.93 7.85 3.18
C GLY A 93 -19.41 8.00 3.16
N ALA A 94 -18.70 6.97 2.68
CA ALA A 94 -17.25 6.93 2.59
C ALA A 94 -16.78 6.22 1.32
N ASN A 95 -15.52 6.47 0.92
CA ASN A 95 -14.88 5.71 -0.15
C ASN A 95 -14.44 4.35 0.36
N SER A 96 -14.30 3.42 -0.57
CA SER A 96 -13.75 2.10 -0.32
C SER A 96 -12.37 1.98 -0.96
N PHE A 97 -11.63 0.94 -0.58
CA PHE A 97 -10.36 0.63 -1.21
C PHE A 97 -10.48 0.41 -2.74
N LEU A 98 -11.62 -0.12 -3.22
CA LEU A 98 -11.91 -0.29 -4.66
C LEU A 98 -12.17 1.04 -5.40
N THR A 99 -12.41 2.13 -4.67
CA THR A 99 -12.70 3.48 -5.19
C THR A 99 -11.66 4.49 -4.70
N ASN A 100 -10.39 4.04 -4.62
CA ASN A 100 -9.21 4.87 -4.41
C ASN A 100 -9.27 5.70 -3.10
N ALA A 101 -9.60 5.05 -1.98
CA ALA A 101 -9.71 5.70 -0.66
C ALA A 101 -8.40 5.81 0.13
N ASP A 102 -7.42 4.95 -0.10
CA ASP A 102 -6.22 4.83 0.75
C ASP A 102 -5.04 4.35 -0.12
N HIS A 103 -3.88 4.05 0.47
CA HIS A 103 -2.68 3.56 -0.23
C HIS A 103 -2.16 4.58 -1.25
N PHE A 104 -1.67 5.71 -0.75
CA PHE A 104 -1.12 6.78 -1.58
C PHE A 104 0.27 7.18 -1.07
N ALA A 105 1.14 7.57 -1.99
CA ALA A 105 2.41 8.20 -1.69
C ALA A 105 2.34 9.70 -2.05
N PRO A 106 2.23 10.61 -1.05
CA PRO A 106 2.15 12.04 -1.27
C PRO A 106 3.37 12.65 -1.96
N ASP A 107 3.15 13.72 -2.72
CA ASP A 107 4.20 14.62 -3.21
C ASP A 107 4.78 15.46 -2.06
N TYR A 108 5.52 14.83 -1.16
CA TYR A 108 6.17 15.53 -0.07
C TYR A 108 7.27 16.47 -0.56
N GLU A 109 7.91 16.20 -1.70
CA GLU A 109 8.98 17.05 -2.24
C GLU A 109 8.45 18.44 -2.59
N THR A 110 7.39 18.53 -3.41
CA THR A 110 6.76 19.81 -3.73
C THR A 110 6.17 20.46 -2.48
N PHE A 111 5.55 19.67 -1.60
CA PHE A 111 4.97 20.21 -0.38
C PHE A 111 6.01 20.83 0.57
N LEU A 112 7.20 20.22 0.67
CA LEU A 112 8.32 20.77 1.45
C LEU A 112 8.92 22.02 0.80
N ALA A 113 8.90 22.13 -0.52
CA ALA A 113 9.36 23.31 -1.24
C ALA A 113 8.40 24.51 -1.07
N GLU A 114 7.10 24.26 -1.03
CA GLU A 114 6.04 25.29 -0.97
C GLU A 114 5.60 25.62 0.46
N GLY A 115 5.56 24.63 1.35
CA GLY A 115 4.92 24.71 2.66
C GLY A 115 3.41 24.98 2.57
N VAL A 116 2.80 25.27 3.73
CA VAL A 116 1.36 25.58 3.82
C VAL A 116 1.02 26.85 3.01
N ALA A 117 1.82 27.91 3.15
CA ALA A 117 1.56 29.17 2.45
C ALA A 117 1.71 29.07 0.93
N GLY A 118 2.75 28.40 0.43
CA GLY A 118 2.93 28.20 -1.01
C GLY A 118 1.79 27.38 -1.61
N THR A 119 1.35 26.32 -0.92
CA THR A 119 0.22 25.50 -1.35
C THR A 119 -1.08 26.32 -1.41
N LEU A 120 -1.36 27.14 -0.39
CA LEU A 120 -2.52 28.05 -0.39
C LEU A 120 -2.44 29.10 -1.51
N ALA A 121 -1.26 29.64 -1.79
CA ALA A 121 -1.06 30.57 -2.89
C ALA A 121 -1.37 29.91 -4.24
N ARG A 122 -0.93 28.66 -4.44
CA ARG A 122 -1.22 27.86 -5.64
C ARG A 122 -2.72 27.59 -5.80
N ILE A 123 -3.41 27.21 -4.72
CA ILE A 123 -4.88 27.03 -4.71
C ILE A 123 -5.60 28.32 -5.10
N ARG A 124 -5.27 29.45 -4.45
CA ARG A 124 -5.89 30.75 -4.73
C ARG A 124 -5.64 31.23 -6.16
N SER A 125 -4.46 30.94 -6.70
CA SER A 125 -4.14 31.23 -8.10
C SER A 125 -5.00 30.40 -9.05
N SER A 126 -5.11 29.09 -8.78
CA SER A 126 -5.96 28.18 -9.54
C SER A 126 -7.45 28.58 -9.50
N LYS A 127 -7.95 29.02 -8.34
CA LYS A 127 -9.33 29.54 -8.19
C LYS A 127 -9.61 30.68 -9.16
N ARG A 128 -8.71 31.67 -9.23
CA ARG A 128 -8.83 32.80 -10.16
C ARG A 128 -8.76 32.34 -11.61
N GLN A 129 -7.85 31.41 -11.92
CA GLN A 129 -7.66 30.89 -13.28
C GLN A 129 -8.90 30.15 -13.80
N HIS A 130 -9.59 29.38 -12.95
CA HIS A 130 -10.73 28.55 -13.34
C HIS A 130 -12.10 29.16 -13.03
N GLN A 131 -12.16 30.46 -12.72
CA GLN A 131 -13.42 31.11 -12.33
C GLN A 131 -14.41 31.22 -13.50
N GLU A 132 -13.88 31.40 -14.72
CA GLU A 132 -14.67 31.59 -15.94
C GLU A 132 -14.72 30.33 -16.82
N ASP A 133 -14.17 29.21 -16.34
CA ASP A 133 -14.19 27.96 -17.09
C ASP A 133 -15.63 27.46 -17.30
N PRO A 134 -15.94 26.81 -18.43
CA PRO A 134 -17.27 26.22 -18.66
C PRO A 134 -17.71 25.23 -17.57
N ASP A 135 -16.75 24.57 -16.90
CA ASP A 135 -16.98 23.65 -15.79
C ASP A 135 -16.62 24.24 -14.41
N ALA A 136 -16.55 25.57 -14.27
CA ALA A 136 -16.25 26.27 -13.01
C ALA A 136 -17.13 25.81 -11.83
N VAL A 137 -18.40 25.47 -12.09
CA VAL A 137 -19.34 24.95 -11.09
C VAL A 137 -18.86 23.64 -10.43
N LYS A 138 -17.97 22.89 -11.09
CA LYS A 138 -17.32 21.70 -10.51
C LYS A 138 -15.97 22.03 -9.88
N LYS A 139 -15.19 22.92 -10.51
CA LYS A 139 -13.83 23.25 -10.09
C LYS A 139 -13.78 24.12 -8.84
N GLN A 140 -14.62 25.15 -8.76
CA GLN A 140 -14.61 26.11 -7.66
C GLN A 140 -14.92 25.45 -6.30
N PRO A 141 -15.96 24.60 -6.15
CA PRO A 141 -16.21 23.93 -4.88
C PRO A 141 -15.06 23.02 -4.42
N PHE A 142 -14.37 22.36 -5.35
CA PHE A 142 -13.18 21.57 -5.02
C PHE A 142 -12.04 22.45 -4.52
N LEU A 143 -11.75 23.56 -5.21
CA LEU A 143 -10.67 24.45 -4.82
C LEU A 143 -10.96 25.20 -3.50
N ASP A 144 -12.21 25.55 -3.26
CA ASP A 144 -12.68 26.08 -1.97
C ASP A 144 -12.49 25.05 -0.85
N ALA A 145 -12.89 23.81 -1.09
CA ALA A 145 -12.70 22.70 -0.14
C ALA A 145 -11.21 22.45 0.14
N ALA A 146 -10.35 22.51 -0.88
CA ALA A 146 -8.90 22.35 -0.74
C ALA A 146 -8.28 23.50 0.08
N GLU A 147 -8.73 24.74 -0.14
CA GLU A 147 -8.31 25.90 0.65
C GLU A 147 -8.68 25.74 2.13
N ILE A 148 -9.93 25.37 2.44
CA ILE A 148 -10.39 25.10 3.81
C ILE A 148 -9.54 24.01 4.46
N ALA A 149 -9.31 22.90 3.75
CA ALA A 149 -8.52 21.79 4.26
C ALA A 149 -7.08 22.20 4.59
N MET A 150 -6.39 22.90 3.67
CA MET A 150 -5.01 23.34 3.88
C MET A 150 -4.88 24.42 4.96
N LEU A 151 -5.85 25.34 5.08
CA LEU A 151 -5.90 26.32 6.18
C LEU A 151 -6.07 25.63 7.54
N SER A 152 -6.96 24.64 7.61
CA SER A 152 -7.19 23.88 8.85
C SER A 152 -5.96 23.03 9.23
N PHE A 153 -5.23 22.51 8.24
CA PHE A 153 -3.95 21.84 8.46
C PHE A 153 -2.90 22.79 9.06
N GLY A 154 -2.71 23.99 8.48
CA GLY A 154 -1.83 25.01 9.06
C GLY A 154 -2.20 25.36 10.50
N THR A 155 -3.49 25.47 10.79
CA THR A 155 -4.01 25.72 12.14
C THR A 155 -3.67 24.57 13.09
N MET A 156 -3.87 23.31 12.67
CA MET A 156 -3.49 22.13 13.45
C MET A 156 -2.00 22.12 13.77
N VAL A 157 -1.15 22.45 12.80
CA VAL A 157 0.31 22.55 12.98
C VAL A 157 0.64 23.60 14.05
N GLY A 158 0.01 24.78 13.99
CA GLY A 158 0.18 25.83 15.01
C GLY A 158 -0.25 25.39 16.41
N GLN A 159 -1.38 24.69 16.52
CA GLN A 159 -1.89 24.16 17.80
C GLN A 159 -0.95 23.12 18.43
N TYR A 160 -0.27 22.30 17.64
CA TYR A 160 0.81 21.44 18.15
C TYR A 160 1.96 22.28 18.72
N GLY A 161 2.29 23.41 18.08
CA GLY A 161 3.29 24.34 18.61
C GLY A 161 2.90 24.97 19.95
N ASP A 162 1.62 25.31 20.12
CA ASP A 162 1.09 25.82 21.40
C ASP A 162 1.13 24.73 22.50
N ALA A 163 0.74 23.49 22.18
CA ALA A 163 0.82 22.37 23.10
C ALA A 163 2.27 22.06 23.52
N ALA A 164 3.22 22.15 22.59
CA ALA A 164 4.64 21.91 22.89
C ALA A 164 5.19 22.98 23.84
N ALA A 165 4.85 24.25 23.60
CA ALA A 165 5.23 25.34 24.49
C ALA A 165 4.62 25.19 25.90
N ALA A 166 3.36 24.77 25.99
CA ALA A 166 2.70 24.53 27.26
C ALA A 166 3.36 23.38 28.06
N LEU A 167 3.76 22.30 27.39
CA LEU A 167 4.48 21.19 28.03
C LEU A 167 5.92 21.61 28.44
N ALA A 168 6.63 22.36 27.58
CA ALA A 168 7.97 22.88 27.88
C ALA A 168 8.01 23.73 29.16
N ALA A 169 6.91 24.42 29.49
CA ALA A 169 6.79 25.22 30.71
C ALA A 169 6.66 24.37 31.99
N GLN A 170 6.25 23.11 31.86
CA GLN A 170 6.00 22.18 32.98
C GLN A 170 7.15 21.19 33.20
N VAL A 171 7.97 20.95 32.18
CA VAL A 171 9.09 20.02 32.25
C VAL A 171 10.31 20.66 32.91
N SER A 172 10.82 20.02 33.96
CA SER A 172 11.99 20.48 34.71
C SER A 172 13.33 20.15 34.04
N ASP A 173 13.38 19.05 33.28
CA ASP A 173 14.61 18.62 32.61
C ASP A 173 15.00 19.62 31.49
N PRO A 174 16.21 20.22 31.54
CA PRO A 174 16.62 21.24 30.56
C PRO A 174 16.71 20.73 29.12
N ILE A 175 17.04 19.45 28.90
CA ILE A 175 17.18 18.86 27.57
C ILE A 175 15.80 18.72 26.94
N HIS A 176 14.86 18.08 27.66
CA HIS A 176 13.48 17.93 27.16
C HIS A 176 12.78 19.28 26.99
N LYS A 177 13.02 20.24 27.89
CA LYS A 177 12.52 21.60 27.74
C LYS A 177 13.03 22.27 26.46
N THR A 178 14.30 22.05 26.11
CA THR A 178 14.89 22.55 24.86
C THR A 178 14.23 21.89 23.65
N HIS A 179 14.13 20.55 23.62
CA HIS A 179 13.48 19.82 22.53
C HIS A 179 12.03 20.27 22.30
N LEU A 180 11.24 20.40 23.37
CA LEU A 180 9.85 20.86 23.28
C LEU A 180 9.76 22.32 22.80
N SER A 181 10.71 23.17 23.19
CA SER A 181 10.79 24.55 22.71
C SER A 181 11.15 24.62 21.22
N GLU A 182 12.01 23.73 20.75
CA GLU A 182 12.35 23.59 19.32
C GLU A 182 11.14 23.13 18.50
N ILE A 183 10.40 22.13 19.00
CA ILE A 183 9.13 21.70 18.41
C ILE A 183 8.15 22.88 18.33
N ALA A 184 7.98 23.61 19.44
CA ALA A 184 7.09 24.77 19.48
C ALA A 184 7.45 25.82 18.42
N ARG A 185 8.74 26.15 18.31
CA ARG A 185 9.28 27.07 17.30
C ARG A 185 9.03 26.55 15.88
N ALA A 186 9.35 25.28 15.61
CA ALA A 186 9.18 24.66 14.30
C ALA A 186 7.70 24.66 13.88
N CYS A 187 6.80 24.18 14.73
CA CYS A 187 5.37 24.15 14.45
C CYS A 187 4.77 25.55 14.25
N ARG A 188 5.14 26.56 15.06
CA ARG A 188 4.66 27.94 14.85
C ARG A 188 5.05 28.45 13.46
N LYS A 189 6.29 28.22 13.02
CA LYS A 189 6.74 28.59 11.67
C LYS A 189 6.00 27.80 10.59
N LEU A 190 6.00 26.48 10.69
CA LEU A 190 5.42 25.57 9.69
C LEU A 190 3.90 25.74 9.51
N SER A 191 3.21 26.35 10.47
CA SER A 191 1.79 26.71 10.34
C SER A 191 1.51 27.67 9.18
N THR A 192 2.51 28.45 8.77
CA THR A 192 2.36 29.52 7.76
C THR A 192 3.53 29.63 6.79
N ASP A 193 4.61 28.87 6.94
CA ASP A 193 5.79 28.94 6.08
C ASP A 193 6.35 27.55 5.74
N LYS A 194 7.31 27.49 4.84
CA LYS A 194 8.04 26.29 4.45
C LYS A 194 9.18 25.96 5.44
N PRO A 195 9.63 24.70 5.51
CA PRO A 195 10.78 24.32 6.34
C PRO A 195 12.10 24.88 5.81
N ASP A 196 13.01 25.23 6.72
CA ASP A 196 14.40 25.59 6.44
C ASP A 196 15.41 24.78 7.26
N THR A 197 14.98 23.77 8.02
CA THR A 197 15.84 22.82 8.74
C THR A 197 15.37 21.38 8.51
N PHE A 198 16.22 20.39 8.77
CA PHE A 198 15.88 18.98 8.70
C PHE A 198 14.78 18.63 9.72
N GLN A 199 14.87 19.15 10.94
CA GLN A 199 13.82 19.01 11.95
C GLN A 199 12.48 19.57 11.46
N GLU A 200 12.47 20.76 10.86
CA GLU A 200 11.24 21.37 10.34
C GLU A 200 10.66 20.54 9.19
N ALA A 201 11.51 20.00 8.30
CA ALA A 201 11.06 19.20 7.18
C ALA A 201 10.38 17.89 7.63
N ILE A 202 11.03 17.13 8.52
CA ILE A 202 10.43 15.89 9.04
C ILE A 202 9.20 16.17 9.92
N GLN A 203 9.18 17.29 10.66
CA GLN A 203 8.02 17.73 11.44
C GLN A 203 6.80 18.00 10.54
N LEU A 204 7.00 18.68 9.42
CA LEU A 204 5.93 18.99 8.47
C LEU A 204 5.39 17.73 7.78
N VAL A 205 6.28 16.85 7.32
CA VAL A 205 5.90 15.55 6.73
C VAL A 205 5.12 14.69 7.73
N TRP A 206 5.60 14.60 8.97
CA TRP A 206 4.93 13.80 9.99
C TRP A 206 3.56 14.34 10.36
N LEU A 207 3.38 15.65 10.49
CA LEU A 207 2.05 16.22 10.77
C LEU A 207 1.09 16.05 9.59
N ALA A 208 1.57 16.12 8.34
CA ALA A 208 0.78 15.77 7.17
C ALA A 208 0.33 14.29 7.22
N HIS A 209 1.23 13.38 7.59
CA HIS A 209 0.91 11.97 7.80
C HIS A 209 -0.14 11.77 8.91
N ILE A 210 -0.02 12.47 10.04
CA ILE A 210 -1.02 12.46 11.13
C ILE A 210 -2.39 12.95 10.63
N ALA A 211 -2.44 14.00 9.80
CA ALA A 211 -3.69 14.49 9.23
C ALA A 211 -4.38 13.43 8.34
N PHE A 212 -3.61 12.68 7.55
CA PHE A 212 -4.16 11.55 6.77
C PHE A 212 -4.67 10.41 7.67
N LEU A 213 -3.96 10.08 8.75
CA LEU A 213 -4.42 9.07 9.72
C LEU A 213 -5.75 9.50 10.37
N TYR A 214 -5.92 10.79 10.66
CA TYR A 214 -7.20 11.32 11.16
C TYR A 214 -8.30 11.23 10.11
N GLU A 215 -8.02 11.48 8.85
CA GLU A 215 -8.97 11.26 7.73
C GLU A 215 -9.36 9.77 7.55
N GLY A 216 -8.66 8.86 8.22
CA GLY A 216 -8.93 7.43 8.19
C GLY A 216 -8.10 6.66 7.16
N ARG A 217 -6.98 7.23 6.69
CA ARG A 217 -6.09 6.60 5.70
C ARG A 217 -4.87 6.01 6.40
N TYR A 218 -4.74 4.70 6.37
CA TYR A 218 -3.78 3.96 7.21
C TYR A 218 -2.61 3.34 6.43
N ALA A 219 -2.65 3.43 5.10
CA ALA A 219 -1.63 2.89 4.21
C ALA A 219 -0.86 3.98 3.45
N MET A 220 -0.84 5.19 3.99
CA MET A 220 -0.16 6.33 3.41
C MET A 220 1.36 6.13 3.50
N ALA A 221 2.01 6.04 2.35
CA ALA A 221 3.46 5.89 2.31
C ALA A 221 4.15 7.18 2.74
N LEU A 222 5.31 7.04 3.39
CA LEU A 222 6.28 8.13 3.53
C LEU A 222 7.19 8.21 2.30
N GLY A 223 7.09 7.25 1.36
CA GLY A 223 7.75 7.29 0.07
C GLY A 223 9.28 7.26 0.19
N ARG A 224 9.96 7.93 -0.75
CA ARG A 224 11.43 8.03 -0.80
C ARG A 224 11.96 9.05 0.23
N LEU A 225 11.71 8.77 1.50
CA LEU A 225 12.02 9.66 2.62
C LEU A 225 13.51 10.06 2.66
N ASP A 226 14.39 9.15 2.26
CA ASP A 226 15.81 9.40 2.17
C ASP A 226 16.23 10.33 1.01
N GLN A 227 15.35 10.62 0.06
CA GLN A 227 15.65 11.53 -1.06
C GLN A 227 15.12 12.95 -0.78
N PHE A 228 13.83 13.11 -0.51
CA PHE A 228 13.24 14.46 -0.38
C PHE A 228 13.67 15.20 0.90
N LEU A 229 14.09 14.47 1.95
CA LEU A 229 14.68 15.10 3.16
C LEU A 229 16.19 15.32 3.06
N TYR A 230 16.88 14.67 2.11
CA TYR A 230 18.34 14.72 2.03
C TYR A 230 18.93 16.13 1.82
N PRO A 231 18.33 17.01 0.99
CA PRO A 231 18.81 18.39 0.87
C PRO A 231 18.84 19.14 2.20
N PHE A 232 17.83 18.92 3.06
CA PHE A 232 17.77 19.53 4.41
C PHE A 232 18.84 18.94 5.33
N TYR A 233 19.03 17.62 5.30
CA TYR A 233 20.06 16.93 6.06
C TYR A 233 21.47 17.44 5.73
N VAL A 234 21.84 17.45 4.43
CA VAL A 234 23.17 17.88 3.99
C VAL A 234 23.43 19.34 4.34
N ARG A 235 22.45 20.21 4.12
CA ARG A 235 22.56 21.64 4.45
C ARG A 235 22.83 21.86 5.93
N ASP A 236 22.09 21.17 6.80
CA ASP A 236 22.20 21.39 8.24
C ASP A 236 23.49 20.78 8.82
N ILE A 237 23.91 19.61 8.33
CA ILE A 237 25.21 19.01 8.63
C ILE A 237 26.35 19.97 8.23
N THR A 238 26.30 20.52 7.01
CA THR A 238 27.34 21.44 6.50
C THR A 238 27.41 22.73 7.31
N ARG A 239 26.28 23.21 7.84
CA ARG A 239 26.20 24.41 8.68
C ARG A 239 26.52 24.15 10.16
N GLY A 240 26.74 22.89 10.56
CA GLY A 240 26.93 22.52 11.97
C GLY A 240 25.67 22.68 12.83
N LEU A 241 24.49 22.70 12.21
CA LEU A 241 23.19 22.80 12.90
C LEU A 241 22.63 21.44 13.31
N LEU A 242 23.18 20.37 12.73
CA LEU A 242 22.76 18.99 12.91
C LEU A 242 23.99 18.09 12.86
N ASN A 243 24.00 17.03 13.66
CA ASN A 243 24.93 15.92 13.49
C ASN A 243 24.18 14.61 13.17
N ARG A 244 24.94 13.54 12.86
CA ARG A 244 24.36 12.24 12.48
C ARG A 244 23.47 11.65 13.56
N GLU A 245 23.88 11.69 14.82
CA GLU A 245 23.12 11.08 15.92
C GLU A 245 21.83 11.86 16.21
N GLU A 246 21.86 13.20 16.11
CA GLU A 246 20.65 14.02 16.21
C GLU A 246 19.68 13.73 15.06
N ALA A 247 20.18 13.57 13.84
CA ALA A 247 19.35 13.20 12.69
C ALA A 247 18.72 11.81 12.89
N LEU A 248 19.49 10.84 13.39
CA LEU A 248 19.00 9.51 13.72
C LEU A 248 17.93 9.54 14.81
N GLU A 249 18.13 10.33 15.85
CA GLU A 249 17.14 10.48 16.92
C GLU A 249 15.83 11.10 16.41
N LEU A 250 15.91 12.15 15.57
CA LEU A 250 14.75 12.76 14.93
C LEU A 250 13.96 11.76 14.08
N VAL A 251 14.66 10.96 13.26
CA VAL A 251 14.04 9.92 12.43
C VAL A 251 13.45 8.82 13.31
N ALA A 252 14.19 8.27 14.27
CA ALA A 252 13.73 7.17 15.11
C ALA A 252 12.53 7.56 16.00
N CYS A 253 12.54 8.75 16.63
CA CYS A 253 11.41 9.26 17.40
C CYS A 253 10.16 9.50 16.53
N THR A 254 10.34 9.76 15.24
CA THR A 254 9.22 9.87 14.30
C THR A 254 8.68 8.49 13.94
N LEU A 255 9.56 7.58 13.49
CA LEU A 255 9.16 6.27 12.98
C LEU A 255 8.58 5.36 14.08
N CYS A 256 9.02 5.47 15.33
CA CYS A 256 8.46 4.65 16.42
C CYS A 256 6.97 4.93 16.66
N LYS A 257 6.49 6.14 16.32
CA LYS A 257 5.08 6.52 16.48
C LYS A 257 4.15 5.93 15.43
N ILE A 258 4.67 5.35 14.36
CA ILE A 258 3.88 4.54 13.41
C ILE A 258 3.17 3.40 14.17
N GLY A 259 3.86 2.82 15.18
CA GLY A 259 3.31 1.76 16.02
C GLY A 259 2.03 2.13 16.78
N GLU A 260 1.73 3.41 17.00
CA GLU A 260 0.49 3.83 17.69
C GLU A 260 -0.77 3.33 16.98
N ARG A 261 -0.75 3.21 15.66
CA ARG A 261 -1.92 2.77 14.88
C ARG A 261 -2.39 1.37 15.28
N ARG A 262 -1.48 0.53 15.79
CA ARG A 262 -1.72 -0.88 16.17
C ARG A 262 -2.73 -1.06 17.29
N ILE A 263 -3.00 -0.01 18.06
CA ILE A 263 -4.09 0.05 19.06
C ILE A 263 -5.45 -0.32 18.43
N TRP A 264 -5.62 -0.04 17.14
CA TRP A 264 -6.88 -0.25 16.43
C TRP A 264 -6.73 -1.11 15.17
N GLY A 265 -5.63 -1.86 15.04
CA GLY A 265 -5.29 -2.68 13.87
C GLY A 265 -4.01 -2.25 13.16
N SER A 266 -3.56 -3.05 12.19
CA SER A 266 -2.25 -2.87 11.55
C SER A 266 -2.10 -1.56 10.78
N ASP A 267 -0.85 -1.11 10.69
CA ASP A 267 -0.37 -0.12 9.73
C ASP A 267 0.41 -0.83 8.59
N VAL A 268 0.38 -0.24 7.39
CA VAL A 268 1.20 -0.67 6.25
C VAL A 268 1.89 0.55 5.62
N VAL A 269 2.43 1.41 6.49
CA VAL A 269 3.14 2.63 6.08
C VAL A 269 4.46 2.22 5.44
N ASN A 270 4.57 2.46 4.12
CA ASN A 270 5.78 2.13 3.38
C ASN A 270 6.80 3.27 3.40
N ILE A 271 8.06 2.90 3.58
CA ILE A 271 9.23 3.78 3.43
C ILE A 271 10.14 3.16 2.39
N ALA A 272 10.50 3.92 1.36
CA ALA A 272 11.47 3.51 0.36
C ALA A 272 12.81 4.21 0.57
N ILE A 273 13.91 3.49 0.38
CA ILE A 273 15.29 4.01 0.43
C ILE A 273 16.14 3.48 -0.73
N GLY A 274 17.21 4.20 -1.08
CA GLY A 274 18.12 3.82 -2.16
C GLY A 274 17.49 3.95 -3.56
N GLY A 275 17.82 3.04 -4.48
CA GLY A 275 17.32 3.04 -5.86
C GLY A 275 17.98 4.07 -6.76
N LEU A 276 17.64 4.07 -8.05
CA LEU A 276 18.06 5.12 -8.98
C LEU A 276 17.34 6.46 -8.71
N ARG A 277 18.03 7.57 -8.94
CA ARG A 277 17.46 8.92 -9.01
C ARG A 277 16.80 9.15 -10.37
N ARG A 278 16.02 10.22 -10.48
CA ARG A 278 15.36 10.66 -11.73
C ARG A 278 16.33 10.72 -12.91
N ASP A 279 17.54 11.22 -12.68
CA ASP A 279 18.62 11.35 -13.67
C ASP A 279 19.31 10.02 -14.05
N GLY A 280 18.96 8.91 -13.36
CA GLY A 280 19.53 7.58 -13.57
C GLY A 280 20.79 7.28 -12.76
N THR A 281 21.23 8.18 -11.88
CA THR A 281 22.37 7.94 -11.00
C THR A 281 21.94 7.24 -9.69
N GLY A 282 22.88 6.58 -8.99
CA GLY A 282 22.58 5.84 -7.76
C GLY A 282 22.15 6.74 -6.59
N GLY A 283 21.03 6.40 -5.94
CA GLY A 283 20.36 7.22 -4.92
C GLY A 283 20.69 6.87 -3.46
N VAL A 284 21.52 5.86 -3.20
CA VAL A 284 21.99 5.57 -1.82
C VAL A 284 22.75 6.76 -1.27
N ASN A 285 22.38 7.21 -0.07
CA ASN A 285 23.00 8.35 0.60
C ASN A 285 23.07 8.14 2.13
N ALA A 286 23.66 9.09 2.86
CA ALA A 286 23.83 8.99 4.32
C ALA A 286 22.50 8.83 5.09
N LEU A 287 21.42 9.42 4.59
CA LEU A 287 20.10 9.31 5.20
C LEU A 287 19.49 7.91 4.97
N SER A 288 19.82 7.23 3.87
CA SER A 288 19.42 5.81 3.65
C SER A 288 19.92 4.91 4.79
N TYR A 289 21.17 5.10 5.24
CA TYR A 289 21.74 4.35 6.37
C TYR A 289 21.12 4.76 7.72
N ILE A 290 20.82 6.04 7.91
CA ILE A 290 20.14 6.53 9.12
C ILE A 290 18.74 5.91 9.24
N VAL A 291 17.99 5.81 8.13
CA VAL A 291 16.67 5.19 8.13
C VAL A 291 16.75 3.70 8.47
N LEU A 292 17.71 2.96 7.92
CA LEU A 292 17.96 1.55 8.29
C LEU A 292 18.22 1.41 9.78
N GLU A 293 19.11 2.24 10.33
CA GLU A 293 19.43 2.20 11.75
C GLU A 293 18.24 2.62 12.62
N ALA A 294 17.47 3.62 12.21
CA ALA A 294 16.27 4.07 12.92
C ALA A 294 15.24 2.94 13.02
N VAL A 295 14.92 2.26 11.90
CA VAL A 295 13.99 1.12 11.89
C VAL A 295 14.48 0.00 12.82
N ARG A 296 15.79 -0.31 12.77
CA ARG A 296 16.40 -1.28 13.68
C ARG A 296 16.24 -0.89 15.16
N ARG A 297 16.46 0.39 15.51
CA ARG A 297 16.33 0.89 16.90
C ARG A 297 14.87 0.96 17.35
N CYS A 298 13.95 1.33 16.46
CA CYS A 298 12.52 1.35 16.77
C CYS A 298 11.97 -0.05 17.06
N ASN A 299 12.47 -1.09 16.39
CA ASN A 299 12.15 -2.49 16.62
C ASN A 299 10.63 -2.76 16.80
N ILE A 300 9.82 -2.16 15.91
CA ILE A 300 8.37 -2.37 15.85
C ILE A 300 8.03 -3.21 14.61
N PRO A 301 6.92 -3.98 14.57
CA PRO A 301 6.60 -4.90 13.46
C PRO A 301 6.14 -4.20 12.14
N GLY A 302 6.72 -3.04 11.83
CA GLY A 302 6.45 -2.07 10.75
C GLY A 302 7.03 -0.71 11.19
N PRO A 303 7.56 0.17 10.31
CA PRO A 303 7.10 0.43 8.96
C PRO A 303 7.55 -0.62 7.93
N ASN A 304 6.83 -0.68 6.82
CA ASN A 304 7.20 -1.50 5.67
C ASN A 304 8.39 -0.83 4.97
N LEU A 305 9.61 -1.13 5.42
CA LEU A 305 10.82 -0.57 4.83
C LEU A 305 11.19 -1.35 3.56
N SER A 306 11.44 -0.63 2.47
CA SER A 306 11.82 -1.17 1.17
C SER A 306 13.14 -0.55 0.71
N ALA A 307 14.14 -1.38 0.40
CA ALA A 307 15.42 -0.95 -0.14
C ALA A 307 15.47 -1.26 -1.64
N ARG A 308 15.61 -0.22 -2.45
CA ARG A 308 15.71 -0.34 -3.91
C ARG A 308 17.16 -0.61 -4.34
N LEU A 309 17.37 -1.74 -4.99
CA LEU A 309 18.63 -2.23 -5.52
C LEU A 309 18.73 -1.94 -7.02
N TYR A 310 19.91 -1.57 -7.47
CA TYR A 310 20.21 -1.20 -8.85
C TYR A 310 21.63 -1.64 -9.22
N ASP A 311 21.96 -1.61 -10.50
CA ASP A 311 23.31 -1.93 -10.97
C ASP A 311 24.32 -0.90 -10.44
N GLY A 312 25.37 -1.38 -9.78
CA GLY A 312 26.33 -0.53 -9.07
C GLY A 312 25.84 -0.02 -7.70
N VAL A 313 24.85 -0.66 -7.08
CA VAL A 313 24.52 -0.43 -5.66
C VAL A 313 25.76 -0.71 -4.79
N PRO A 314 26.10 0.15 -3.81
CA PRO A 314 27.26 -0.10 -2.95
C PRO A 314 27.10 -1.36 -2.10
N ASP A 315 28.11 -2.23 -2.07
CA ASP A 315 28.11 -3.45 -1.24
C ASP A 315 27.82 -3.15 0.23
N ALA A 316 28.42 -2.08 0.77
CA ALA A 316 28.19 -1.65 2.15
C ALA A 316 26.72 -1.31 2.46
N PHE A 317 25.93 -0.88 1.46
CA PHE A 317 24.50 -0.66 1.63
C PHE A 317 23.72 -1.98 1.67
N LEU A 318 24.10 -2.93 0.82
CA LEU A 318 23.53 -4.27 0.84
C LEU A 318 23.82 -4.98 2.17
N ASP A 319 25.06 -4.92 2.66
CA ASP A 319 25.46 -5.45 3.96
C ASP A 319 24.62 -4.86 5.09
N ALA A 320 24.44 -3.53 5.10
CA ALA A 320 23.59 -2.85 6.10
C ALA A 320 22.12 -3.31 6.03
N CYS A 321 21.58 -3.56 4.83
CA CYS A 321 20.24 -4.13 4.69
C CYS A 321 20.16 -5.53 5.30
N LEU A 322 21.15 -6.39 5.00
CA LEU A 322 21.20 -7.77 5.50
C LEU A 322 21.37 -7.83 7.03
N GLU A 323 22.12 -6.90 7.63
CA GLU A 323 22.24 -6.77 9.07
C GLU A 323 20.89 -6.46 9.75
N VAL A 324 20.07 -5.59 9.16
CA VAL A 324 18.73 -5.28 9.68
C VAL A 324 17.78 -6.47 9.51
N ILE A 325 17.82 -7.15 8.36
CA ILE A 325 17.04 -8.39 8.12
C ILE A 325 17.43 -9.46 9.16
N GLY A 326 18.72 -9.58 9.47
CA GLY A 326 19.27 -10.51 10.44
C GLY A 326 18.78 -10.31 11.88
N THR A 327 18.12 -9.20 12.19
CA THR A 327 17.46 -9.00 13.50
C THR A 327 16.16 -9.80 13.66
N GLY A 328 15.62 -10.34 12.57
CA GLY A 328 14.34 -11.05 12.54
C GLY A 328 13.13 -10.15 12.28
N LEU A 329 13.33 -8.83 12.06
CA LEU A 329 12.27 -7.90 11.65
C LEU A 329 11.70 -8.21 10.26
N GLY A 330 12.48 -8.88 9.40
CA GLY A 330 12.09 -9.19 8.01
C GLY A 330 12.22 -8.01 7.04
N TYR A 331 12.73 -6.86 7.50
CA TYR A 331 12.94 -5.64 6.71
C TYR A 331 14.42 -5.27 6.61
N PRO A 332 14.85 -4.51 5.58
CA PRO A 332 14.04 -4.05 4.45
C PRO A 332 13.65 -5.17 3.47
N ALA A 333 12.51 -5.01 2.80
CA ALA A 333 12.23 -5.76 1.58
C ALA A 333 13.17 -5.28 0.46
N LEU A 334 13.85 -6.21 -0.22
CA LEU A 334 14.81 -5.90 -1.26
C LEU A 334 14.13 -5.84 -2.64
N MET A 335 14.22 -4.70 -3.31
CA MET A 335 13.46 -4.39 -4.53
C MET A 335 14.38 -4.21 -5.72
N ASN A 336 14.06 -4.80 -6.87
CA ASN A 336 14.94 -4.79 -8.05
C ASN A 336 14.53 -3.73 -9.08
N ASP A 337 15.29 -2.62 -9.17
CA ASP A 337 15.05 -1.54 -10.13
C ASP A 337 15.14 -2.02 -11.60
N ALA A 338 15.98 -3.02 -11.89
CA ALA A 338 16.13 -3.58 -13.24
C ALA A 338 14.87 -4.31 -13.74
N VAL A 339 13.95 -4.64 -12.84
CA VAL A 339 12.64 -5.23 -13.17
C VAL A 339 11.52 -4.20 -13.03
N ASN A 340 11.47 -3.50 -11.90
CA ASN A 340 10.37 -2.58 -11.58
C ASN A 340 10.31 -1.37 -12.51
N ILE A 341 11.47 -0.79 -12.87
CA ILE A 341 11.51 0.39 -13.75
C ILE A 341 10.99 0.03 -15.17
N PRO A 342 11.48 -1.03 -15.84
CA PRO A 342 10.87 -1.50 -17.09
C PRO A 342 9.39 -1.85 -16.96
N ALA A 343 8.99 -2.50 -15.85
CA ALA A 343 7.61 -2.89 -15.62
C ALA A 343 6.65 -1.71 -15.52
N LEU A 344 7.10 -0.58 -14.98
CA LEU A 344 6.36 0.68 -15.02
C LEU A 344 6.42 1.33 -16.41
N ARG A 345 7.61 1.39 -17.02
CA ARG A 345 7.83 2.08 -18.31
C ARG A 345 6.95 1.52 -19.43
N ARG A 346 6.62 0.23 -19.39
CA ARG A 346 5.75 -0.42 -20.39
C ARG A 346 4.35 0.21 -20.50
N HIS A 347 3.89 0.92 -19.47
CA HIS A 347 2.60 1.61 -19.45
C HIS A 347 2.66 3.06 -19.98
N GLY A 348 3.82 3.50 -20.47
CA GLY A 348 3.98 4.78 -21.14
C GLY A 348 4.37 5.95 -20.23
N TYR A 349 4.56 5.74 -18.92
CA TYR A 349 5.00 6.80 -18.00
C TYR A 349 6.39 7.34 -18.36
N ALA A 350 6.67 8.59 -17.96
CA ALA A 350 7.99 9.19 -18.14
C ALA A 350 9.06 8.37 -17.42
N LEU A 351 10.24 8.20 -18.06
CA LEU A 351 11.31 7.37 -17.51
C LEU A 351 11.82 7.91 -16.18
N GLU A 352 11.89 9.22 -16.04
CA GLU A 352 12.31 9.92 -14.83
C GLU A 352 11.37 9.61 -13.67
N ASP A 353 10.06 9.50 -13.94
CA ASP A 353 9.06 9.13 -12.94
C ASP A 353 9.10 7.63 -12.63
N CYS A 354 9.33 6.78 -13.64
CA CYS A 354 9.56 5.35 -13.42
C CYS A 354 10.80 5.10 -12.55
N ARG A 355 11.86 5.91 -12.67
CA ARG A 355 13.05 5.83 -11.80
C ARG A 355 12.77 6.35 -10.40
N ASP A 356 11.78 7.21 -10.23
CA ASP A 356 11.46 7.85 -8.95
C ASP A 356 10.37 7.13 -8.15
N TYR A 357 9.95 5.97 -8.64
CA TYR A 357 8.89 5.19 -8.01
C TYR A 357 9.20 4.83 -6.55
N CYS A 358 8.13 4.65 -5.78
CA CYS A 358 8.19 4.07 -4.44
C CYS A 358 7.12 2.99 -4.34
N PHE A 359 6.76 2.62 -3.11
CA PHE A 359 5.72 1.65 -2.84
C PHE A 359 4.65 2.24 -1.94
N VAL A 360 3.43 1.73 -2.07
CA VAL A 360 2.33 1.99 -1.13
C VAL A 360 1.91 0.65 -0.54
N GLY A 361 1.47 0.61 0.71
CA GLY A 361 1.14 -0.67 1.35
C GLY A 361 2.35 -1.60 1.50
N CYS A 362 2.33 -2.73 0.80
CA CYS A 362 3.35 -3.77 0.89
C CYS A 362 4.47 -3.53 -0.13
N ILE A 363 4.20 -3.76 -1.41
CA ILE A 363 5.17 -3.87 -2.51
C ILE A 363 4.69 -3.20 -3.81
N GLU A 364 3.53 -2.55 -3.76
CA GLU A 364 2.82 -2.04 -4.92
C GLU A 364 3.58 -0.86 -5.53
N ASN A 365 4.18 -1.06 -6.71
CA ASN A 365 4.91 -0.02 -7.42
C ASN A 365 4.02 1.21 -7.68
N PHE A 366 4.43 2.37 -7.18
CA PHE A 366 3.66 3.60 -7.19
C PHE A 366 4.51 4.79 -7.63
N ILE A 367 3.95 5.67 -8.46
CA ILE A 367 4.59 6.93 -8.84
C ILE A 367 4.12 8.02 -7.86
N PRO A 368 4.97 8.44 -6.91
CA PRO A 368 4.56 9.32 -5.82
C PRO A 368 4.00 10.63 -6.35
N GLY A 369 2.87 11.06 -5.77
CA GLY A 369 2.28 12.35 -6.05
C GLY A 369 1.68 12.51 -7.45
N LYS A 370 1.60 11.48 -8.27
CA LYS A 370 1.16 11.62 -9.68
C LYS A 370 0.04 10.68 -10.11
N GLN A 371 -0.34 9.74 -9.25
CA GLN A 371 -1.40 8.76 -9.48
C GLN A 371 -2.48 8.87 -8.39
N PRO A 372 -3.75 8.58 -8.67
CA PRO A 372 -4.75 8.38 -7.64
C PRO A 372 -4.36 7.29 -6.64
N PRO A 373 -4.96 7.26 -5.43
CA PRO A 373 -4.66 6.26 -4.42
C PRO A 373 -4.87 4.85 -4.95
N TRP A 374 -4.07 3.90 -4.50
CA TRP A 374 -4.06 2.56 -5.05
C TRP A 374 -5.35 1.80 -4.74
N SER A 375 -5.70 0.89 -5.64
CA SER A 375 -6.76 -0.10 -5.43
C SER A 375 -6.28 -1.43 -5.98
N ASP A 376 -6.67 -2.54 -5.34
CA ASP A 376 -6.44 -3.86 -5.92
C ASP A 376 -7.51 -4.87 -5.47
N GLY A 377 -7.41 -6.07 -6.04
CA GLY A 377 -8.15 -7.25 -5.63
C GLY A 377 -7.29 -8.51 -5.74
N ARG A 378 -7.86 -9.64 -5.32
CA ARG A 378 -7.17 -10.94 -5.35
C ARG A 378 -7.88 -11.86 -6.35
N TYR A 379 -7.08 -12.47 -7.22
CA TYR A 379 -7.49 -13.35 -8.29
C TYR A 379 -6.99 -14.77 -7.98
N ASN A 380 -7.92 -15.67 -7.62
CA ASN A 380 -7.62 -16.97 -7.05
C ASN A 380 -7.39 -18.04 -8.13
N SER A 381 -6.27 -17.94 -8.86
CA SER A 381 -5.96 -18.76 -10.03
C SER A 381 -6.13 -20.28 -9.85
N PRO A 382 -5.76 -20.90 -8.71
CA PRO A 382 -5.92 -22.34 -8.51
C PRO A 382 -7.38 -22.81 -8.57
N LYS A 383 -8.36 -21.91 -8.37
CA LYS A 383 -9.78 -22.23 -8.53
C LYS A 383 -10.10 -22.74 -9.94
N TYR A 384 -9.45 -22.21 -10.96
CA TYR A 384 -9.78 -22.56 -12.35
C TYR A 384 -9.27 -23.93 -12.76
N LEU A 385 -8.37 -24.55 -11.98
CA LEU A 385 -7.97 -25.95 -12.18
C LEU A 385 -9.18 -26.88 -11.98
N GLU A 386 -9.95 -26.71 -10.90
CA GLU A 386 -11.14 -27.52 -10.68
C GLU A 386 -12.23 -27.24 -11.71
N LEU A 387 -12.39 -25.97 -12.13
CA LEU A 387 -13.40 -25.62 -13.13
C LEU A 387 -13.05 -26.21 -14.50
N ALA A 388 -11.78 -26.18 -14.92
CA ALA A 388 -11.33 -26.81 -16.15
C ALA A 388 -11.50 -28.34 -16.11
N MET A 389 -11.19 -28.97 -14.97
CA MET A 389 -11.40 -30.41 -14.75
C MET A 389 -12.87 -30.81 -14.68
N ASN A 390 -13.76 -29.86 -14.37
CA ASN A 390 -15.15 -30.13 -14.05
C ASN A 390 -16.14 -29.36 -14.93
N ASN A 391 -15.74 -29.05 -16.17
CA ASN A 391 -16.58 -28.42 -17.18
C ASN A 391 -17.28 -27.12 -16.69
N GLY A 392 -16.56 -26.31 -15.93
CA GLY A 392 -17.02 -25.04 -15.35
C GLY A 392 -17.84 -25.16 -14.06
N VAL A 393 -18.06 -26.37 -13.54
CA VAL A 393 -18.82 -26.59 -12.29
C VAL A 393 -17.89 -26.59 -11.08
N CYS A 394 -18.21 -25.79 -10.08
CA CYS A 394 -17.50 -25.77 -8.80
C CYS A 394 -17.65 -27.10 -8.06
N MET A 395 -16.54 -27.75 -7.71
CA MET A 395 -16.57 -29.07 -7.07
C MET A 395 -17.13 -29.03 -5.64
N LEU A 396 -17.05 -27.87 -4.96
CA LEU A 396 -17.52 -27.71 -3.58
C LEU A 396 -19.01 -27.36 -3.49
N THR A 397 -19.55 -26.65 -4.49
CA THR A 397 -20.91 -26.07 -4.40
C THR A 397 -21.87 -26.62 -5.44
N GLY A 398 -21.36 -27.26 -6.51
CA GLY A 398 -22.17 -27.70 -7.64
C GLY A 398 -22.64 -26.58 -8.57
N VAL A 399 -22.27 -25.32 -8.31
CA VAL A 399 -22.65 -24.18 -9.15
C VAL A 399 -21.80 -24.13 -10.42
N GLN A 400 -22.44 -23.87 -11.56
CA GLN A 400 -21.76 -23.53 -12.82
C GLN A 400 -21.14 -22.13 -12.68
N MET A 401 -19.87 -22.07 -12.25
CA MET A 401 -19.16 -20.81 -12.02
C MET A 401 -18.44 -20.31 -13.27
N GLY A 402 -18.06 -21.20 -14.19
CA GLY A 402 -17.40 -20.84 -15.43
C GLY A 402 -18.03 -21.49 -16.67
N PRO A 403 -17.51 -21.22 -17.87
CA PRO A 403 -18.05 -21.77 -19.12
C PRO A 403 -17.90 -23.30 -19.19
N ALA A 404 -18.73 -23.94 -20.01
CA ALA A 404 -18.56 -25.36 -20.32
C ALA A 404 -17.38 -25.55 -21.30
N THR A 405 -16.20 -25.85 -20.77
CA THR A 405 -14.94 -26.01 -21.53
C THR A 405 -14.66 -27.44 -22.01
N GLY A 406 -15.61 -28.37 -21.82
CA GLY A 406 -15.48 -29.78 -22.16
C GLY A 406 -15.37 -30.68 -20.93
N ASP A 407 -15.74 -31.95 -21.09
CA ASP A 407 -15.56 -32.96 -20.05
C ASP A 407 -14.10 -33.40 -19.98
N ALA A 408 -13.60 -33.69 -18.78
CA ALA A 408 -12.21 -34.12 -18.56
C ALA A 408 -11.81 -35.36 -19.40
N ALA A 409 -12.75 -36.26 -19.71
CA ALA A 409 -12.50 -37.42 -20.55
C ALA A 409 -12.26 -37.07 -22.04
N SER A 410 -12.64 -35.86 -22.46
CA SER A 410 -12.51 -35.41 -23.86
C SER A 410 -11.16 -34.75 -24.19
N PHE A 411 -10.35 -34.42 -23.18
CA PHE A 411 -9.04 -33.81 -23.39
C PHE A 411 -8.00 -34.88 -23.73
N CYS A 412 -7.45 -34.83 -24.94
CA CYS A 412 -6.49 -35.82 -25.44
C CYS A 412 -5.03 -35.38 -25.27
N SER A 413 -4.79 -34.11 -24.94
CA SER A 413 -3.46 -33.56 -24.78
C SER A 413 -3.39 -32.51 -23.67
N MET A 414 -2.17 -32.23 -23.22
CA MET A 414 -1.91 -31.14 -22.28
C MET A 414 -2.32 -29.78 -22.86
N ALA A 415 -2.22 -29.60 -24.17
CA ALA A 415 -2.66 -28.39 -24.86
C ALA A 415 -4.19 -28.19 -24.74
N ASP A 416 -4.98 -29.26 -24.86
CA ASP A 416 -6.44 -29.19 -24.70
C ASP A 416 -6.82 -28.75 -23.29
N PHE A 417 -6.19 -29.35 -22.28
CA PHE A 417 -6.44 -29.00 -20.88
C PHE A 417 -6.03 -27.56 -20.57
N MET A 418 -4.85 -27.14 -21.05
CA MET A 418 -4.38 -25.76 -20.86
C MET A 418 -5.27 -24.73 -21.57
N ALA A 419 -5.84 -25.08 -22.73
CA ALA A 419 -6.81 -24.24 -23.43
C ALA A 419 -8.09 -24.08 -22.61
N ALA A 420 -8.61 -25.17 -22.04
CA ALA A 420 -9.75 -25.13 -21.12
C ALA A 420 -9.46 -24.29 -19.87
N LEU A 421 -8.29 -24.49 -19.23
CA LEU A 421 -7.86 -23.70 -18.07
C LEU A 421 -7.78 -22.20 -18.40
N LYS A 422 -7.15 -21.84 -19.52
CA LYS A 422 -7.06 -20.44 -19.96
C LYS A 422 -8.45 -19.85 -20.23
N ALA A 423 -9.38 -20.61 -20.79
CA ALA A 423 -10.76 -20.14 -21.03
C ALA A 423 -11.51 -19.89 -19.72
N GLN A 424 -11.36 -20.77 -18.71
CA GLN A 424 -11.92 -20.55 -17.37
C GLN A 424 -11.34 -19.29 -16.72
N MET A 425 -10.01 -19.12 -16.77
CA MET A 425 -9.35 -17.94 -16.22
C MET A 425 -9.78 -16.65 -16.92
N ALA A 426 -9.87 -16.65 -18.25
CA ALA A 426 -10.27 -15.48 -19.01
C ALA A 426 -11.72 -15.05 -18.74
N TYR A 427 -12.61 -16.01 -18.46
CA TYR A 427 -14.00 -15.75 -18.08
C TYR A 427 -14.10 -15.10 -16.70
N ASP A 428 -13.43 -15.65 -15.70
CA ASP A 428 -13.46 -15.06 -14.35
C ASP A 428 -12.81 -13.69 -14.30
N ALA A 429 -11.68 -13.49 -15.00
CA ALA A 429 -11.10 -12.15 -15.11
C ALA A 429 -12.09 -11.12 -15.71
N ALA A 430 -13.00 -11.54 -16.61
CA ALA A 430 -14.07 -10.69 -17.09
C ALA A 430 -15.12 -10.40 -16.00
N GLU A 431 -15.48 -11.38 -15.19
CA GLU A 431 -16.37 -11.19 -14.04
C GLU A 431 -15.75 -10.27 -12.97
N TYR A 432 -14.49 -10.53 -12.59
CA TYR A 432 -13.69 -9.70 -11.68
C TYR A 432 -13.70 -8.25 -12.14
N MET A 433 -13.35 -8.00 -13.41
CA MET A 433 -13.31 -6.65 -13.96
C MET A 433 -14.70 -6.02 -14.06
N ALA A 434 -15.75 -6.78 -14.39
CA ALA A 434 -17.12 -6.28 -14.39
C ALA A 434 -17.54 -5.80 -12.99
N ARG A 435 -17.20 -6.54 -11.93
CA ARG A 435 -17.49 -6.13 -10.54
C ARG A 435 -16.76 -4.84 -10.16
N PHE A 436 -15.47 -4.76 -10.49
CA PHE A 436 -14.65 -3.56 -10.23
C PHE A 436 -15.17 -2.33 -10.98
N LEU A 437 -15.45 -2.46 -12.27
CA LEU A 437 -15.96 -1.36 -13.11
C LEU A 437 -17.35 -0.92 -12.66
N ASN A 438 -18.26 -1.87 -12.39
CA ASN A 438 -19.61 -1.55 -11.90
C ASN A 438 -19.59 -0.83 -10.53
N GLU A 439 -18.61 -1.09 -9.66
CA GLU A 439 -18.42 -0.34 -8.40
C GLU A 439 -17.96 1.10 -8.68
N ASN A 440 -17.00 1.27 -9.59
CA ASN A 440 -16.46 2.58 -9.88
C ASN A 440 -17.39 3.47 -10.72
N ASP A 441 -18.22 2.88 -11.58
CA ASP A 441 -19.16 3.63 -12.43
C ASP A 441 -20.32 4.21 -11.61
N ARG A 442 -20.74 3.52 -10.54
CA ARG A 442 -21.73 4.05 -9.58
C ARG A 442 -21.14 5.04 -8.58
N HIS A 443 -19.82 5.21 -8.55
CA HIS A 443 -19.14 6.08 -7.60
C HIS A 443 -19.33 7.57 -7.96
N ASN A 444 -19.87 8.34 -7.02
CA ASN A 444 -20.10 9.78 -7.20
C ASN A 444 -18.86 10.60 -6.78
N ARG A 445 -17.97 10.87 -7.73
CA ARG A 445 -16.71 11.60 -7.52
C ARG A 445 -16.89 12.98 -6.86
N THR A 446 -17.99 13.68 -7.14
CA THR A 446 -18.27 14.99 -6.51
C THR A 446 -18.68 14.86 -5.05
N ARG A 447 -19.45 13.82 -4.67
CA ARG A 447 -19.83 13.62 -3.26
C ARG A 447 -18.70 13.07 -2.41
N TYR A 448 -17.64 12.59 -3.03
CA TYR A 448 -16.55 11.86 -2.43
C TYR A 448 -15.18 12.48 -2.75
N THR A 449 -15.17 13.81 -2.93
CA THR A 449 -13.94 14.59 -3.10
C THR A 449 -13.01 14.39 -1.91
N GLN A 450 -11.70 14.43 -2.18
CA GLN A 450 -10.60 14.26 -1.26
C GLN A 450 -9.68 15.51 -1.31
N PRO A 451 -10.12 16.66 -0.76
CA PRO A 451 -9.49 17.95 -1.02
C PRO A 451 -8.08 18.07 -0.41
N PHE A 452 -7.90 17.57 0.82
CA PHE A 452 -6.59 17.57 1.48
C PHE A 452 -5.60 16.69 0.71
N LEU A 453 -5.98 15.46 0.38
CA LEU A 453 -5.15 14.55 -0.40
C LEU A 453 -4.76 15.10 -1.76
N SER A 454 -5.72 15.71 -2.46
CA SER A 454 -5.49 16.32 -3.77
C SER A 454 -4.42 17.42 -3.75
N CYS A 455 -4.17 18.05 -2.60
CA CYS A 455 -3.07 19.02 -2.47
C CYS A 455 -1.68 18.39 -2.63
N PHE A 456 -1.57 17.07 -2.43
CA PHE A 456 -0.35 16.29 -2.52
C PHE A 456 -0.27 15.45 -3.81
N CYS A 457 -1.13 15.73 -4.79
CA CYS A 457 -1.13 15.05 -6.09
C CYS A 457 -1.06 16.07 -7.23
N GLN A 458 0.01 16.00 -8.01
CA GLN A 458 0.16 16.73 -9.25
C GLN A 458 -0.84 16.18 -10.29
N ASP A 459 -1.61 16.99 -11.02
CA ASP A 459 -1.75 18.44 -10.92
C ASP A 459 -3.20 18.81 -10.56
N CYS A 460 -3.70 18.22 -9.47
CA CYS A 460 -5.09 18.40 -9.04
C CYS A 460 -5.42 19.88 -8.82
N ILE A 461 -4.53 20.60 -8.14
CA ILE A 461 -4.69 22.05 -7.93
C ILE A 461 -4.62 22.80 -9.26
N GLY A 462 -3.60 22.58 -10.11
CA GLY A 462 -3.47 23.31 -11.37
C GLY A 462 -4.55 23.01 -12.40
N ARG A 463 -5.23 21.85 -12.30
CA ARG A 463 -6.41 21.51 -13.12
C ARG A 463 -7.73 21.94 -12.50
N GLY A 464 -7.73 22.36 -11.23
CA GLY A 464 -8.93 22.64 -10.46
C GLY A 464 -9.83 21.41 -10.27
N ARG A 465 -9.26 20.20 -10.23
CA ARG A 465 -10.01 18.94 -10.15
C ARG A 465 -9.48 18.04 -9.05
N ASP A 466 -10.42 17.35 -8.41
CA ASP A 466 -10.10 16.34 -7.40
C ASP A 466 -9.29 15.18 -7.98
N ILE A 467 -8.50 14.53 -7.11
CA ILE A 467 -7.69 13.36 -7.46
C ILE A 467 -8.50 12.22 -8.08
N ASN A 468 -9.76 12.03 -7.66
CA ASN A 468 -10.65 11.00 -8.20
C ASN A 468 -11.45 11.47 -9.43
N ASP A 469 -11.38 12.75 -9.79
CA ASP A 469 -12.06 13.38 -10.94
C ASP A 469 -11.07 13.83 -12.02
N GLY A 470 -9.97 13.09 -12.19
CA GLY A 470 -8.98 13.32 -13.25
C GLY A 470 -8.00 14.47 -12.98
N GLY A 471 -7.84 14.89 -11.73
CA GLY A 471 -6.83 15.88 -11.32
C GLY A 471 -5.38 15.38 -11.45
N ALA A 472 -5.16 14.07 -11.25
CA ALA A 472 -3.83 13.47 -11.27
C ALA A 472 -3.16 13.47 -12.66
N VAL A 473 -1.82 13.59 -12.70
CA VAL A 473 -1.01 13.57 -13.93
C VAL A 473 -1.21 12.25 -14.69
N TYR A 474 -1.13 11.14 -13.98
CA TYR A 474 -1.37 9.80 -14.50
C TYR A 474 -2.73 9.28 -14.00
N PRO A 475 -3.41 8.43 -14.78
CA PRO A 475 -4.68 7.83 -14.37
C PRO A 475 -4.49 6.87 -13.19
N SER A 476 -5.61 6.47 -12.59
CA SER A 476 -5.66 5.45 -11.55
C SER A 476 -5.10 4.12 -12.04
N VAL A 477 -4.64 3.32 -11.08
CA VAL A 477 -4.18 1.95 -11.32
C VAL A 477 -5.02 1.03 -10.45
N HIS A 478 -5.32 -0.15 -11.00
CA HIS A 478 -5.91 -1.23 -10.25
C HIS A 478 -5.02 -2.49 -10.31
N GLY A 479 -4.67 -3.02 -9.15
CA GLY A 479 -3.91 -4.25 -9.03
C GLY A 479 -4.80 -5.49 -9.18
N ALA A 480 -4.38 -6.44 -10.01
CA ALA A 480 -4.92 -7.79 -10.06
C ALA A 480 -3.92 -8.75 -9.40
N GLY A 481 -4.14 -9.06 -8.12
CA GLY A 481 -3.28 -9.95 -7.33
C GLY A 481 -3.47 -11.41 -7.69
N CYS A 482 -2.70 -11.90 -8.66
CA CYS A 482 -2.78 -13.25 -9.21
C CYS A 482 -2.08 -14.24 -8.26
N MET A 483 -2.88 -15.08 -7.60
CA MET A 483 -2.37 -15.99 -6.56
C MET A 483 -2.10 -17.40 -7.09
N GLY A 484 -1.27 -18.15 -6.37
CA GLY A 484 -1.15 -19.60 -6.52
C GLY A 484 -0.32 -20.06 -7.71
N ILE A 485 0.74 -19.32 -8.08
CA ILE A 485 1.63 -19.71 -9.18
C ILE A 485 2.24 -21.09 -8.96
N ALA A 486 2.69 -21.42 -7.74
CA ALA A 486 3.26 -22.74 -7.44
C ALA A 486 2.20 -23.84 -7.53
N ASN A 487 1.00 -23.63 -6.98
CA ASN A 487 -0.07 -24.62 -7.08
C ASN A 487 -0.46 -24.90 -8.54
N VAL A 488 -0.54 -23.86 -9.38
CA VAL A 488 -0.85 -24.04 -10.80
C VAL A 488 0.31 -24.73 -11.53
N ALA A 489 1.55 -24.30 -11.32
CA ALA A 489 2.72 -24.91 -11.95
C ALA A 489 2.87 -26.39 -11.56
N ASP A 490 2.81 -26.69 -10.26
CA ASP A 490 2.90 -28.05 -9.73
C ASP A 490 1.74 -28.93 -10.21
N SER A 491 0.53 -28.37 -10.33
CA SER A 491 -0.65 -29.10 -10.82
C SER A 491 -0.52 -29.46 -12.30
N LEU A 492 -0.05 -28.52 -13.13
CA LEU A 492 0.15 -28.75 -14.55
C LEU A 492 1.27 -29.77 -14.79
N ALA A 493 2.38 -29.68 -14.05
CA ALA A 493 3.44 -30.68 -14.10
C ALA A 493 2.96 -32.06 -13.63
N ALA A 494 2.18 -32.13 -12.55
CA ALA A 494 1.64 -33.40 -12.06
C ALA A 494 0.66 -34.05 -13.05
N ILE A 495 -0.22 -33.26 -13.69
CA ILE A 495 -1.10 -33.76 -14.76
C ILE A 495 -0.26 -34.31 -15.91
N GLU A 496 0.70 -33.54 -16.40
CA GLU A 496 1.52 -33.97 -17.53
C GLU A 496 2.29 -35.26 -17.22
N THR A 497 2.98 -35.32 -16.08
CA THR A 497 3.80 -36.49 -15.71
C THR A 497 2.96 -37.72 -15.38
N VAL A 498 1.88 -37.58 -14.61
CA VAL A 498 1.13 -38.74 -14.09
C VAL A 498 0.04 -39.22 -15.04
N ILE A 499 -0.53 -38.33 -15.85
CA ILE A 499 -1.70 -38.61 -16.69
C ILE A 499 -1.34 -38.70 -18.18
N PHE A 500 -0.64 -37.71 -18.72
CA PHE A 500 -0.34 -37.70 -20.17
C PHE A 500 0.93 -38.49 -20.51
N GLN A 501 1.92 -38.48 -19.64
CA GLN A 501 3.15 -39.30 -19.78
C GLN A 501 3.03 -40.64 -19.05
N GLY A 502 2.19 -40.71 -18.00
CA GLY A 502 1.93 -41.92 -17.24
C GLY A 502 0.74 -42.70 -17.80
N GLU A 503 0.96 -43.93 -18.27
CA GLU A 503 -0.07 -44.72 -18.97
C GLU A 503 -1.23 -45.23 -18.09
N ALA A 504 -1.25 -44.93 -16.79
CA ALA A 504 -2.06 -45.69 -15.82
C ALA A 504 -3.37 -45.02 -15.35
N VAL A 505 -3.56 -43.72 -15.56
CA VAL A 505 -4.68 -42.97 -14.94
C VAL A 505 -5.23 -41.95 -15.91
N SER A 506 -6.55 -41.89 -16.09
CA SER A 506 -7.22 -40.90 -16.96
C SER A 506 -7.46 -39.57 -16.24
N LEU A 507 -7.63 -38.48 -17.00
CA LEU A 507 -8.06 -37.19 -16.46
C LEU A 507 -9.42 -37.27 -15.74
N ALA A 508 -10.35 -38.11 -16.21
CA ALA A 508 -11.62 -38.34 -15.55
C ALA A 508 -11.44 -39.00 -14.17
N THR A 509 -10.54 -39.99 -14.06
CA THR A 509 -10.19 -40.60 -12.77
C THR A 509 -9.56 -39.57 -11.82
N LEU A 510 -8.68 -38.69 -12.33
CA LEU A 510 -8.13 -37.61 -11.53
C LEU A 510 -9.22 -36.65 -11.05
N ARG A 511 -10.15 -36.20 -11.92
CA ARG A 511 -11.31 -35.37 -11.54
C ARG A 511 -12.08 -36.00 -10.38
N ASP A 512 -12.38 -37.29 -10.48
CA ASP A 512 -13.16 -38.00 -9.46
C ASP A 512 -12.37 -38.14 -8.14
N ALA A 513 -11.05 -38.33 -8.22
CA ALA A 513 -10.17 -38.30 -7.06
C ALA A 513 -10.15 -36.92 -6.36
N LEU A 514 -10.12 -35.82 -7.13
CA LEU A 514 -10.16 -34.46 -6.58
C LEU A 514 -11.50 -34.19 -5.86
N ARG A 515 -12.62 -34.59 -6.48
CA ARG A 515 -13.97 -34.50 -5.87
C ARG A 515 -14.06 -35.31 -4.56
N ALA A 516 -13.42 -36.47 -4.50
CA ALA A 516 -13.34 -37.30 -3.30
C ALA A 516 -12.31 -36.79 -2.27
N ASN A 517 -11.67 -35.64 -2.51
CA ASN A 517 -10.56 -35.13 -1.69
C ASN A 517 -9.46 -36.20 -1.45
N PHE A 518 -9.22 -37.02 -2.48
CA PHE A 518 -8.35 -38.19 -2.52
C PHE A 518 -8.73 -39.38 -1.63
N ALA A 519 -9.91 -39.41 -1.02
CA ALA A 519 -10.39 -40.58 -0.27
C ALA A 519 -10.58 -41.78 -1.21
N GLY A 520 -9.87 -42.89 -0.96
CA GLY A 520 -9.84 -44.07 -1.84
C GLY A 520 -8.92 -43.92 -3.06
N TYR A 521 -8.18 -42.81 -3.16
CA TYR A 521 -7.23 -42.50 -4.24
C TYR A 521 -5.84 -42.15 -3.68
N GLU A 522 -5.47 -42.72 -2.52
CA GLU A 522 -4.24 -42.39 -1.79
C GLU A 522 -2.98 -42.67 -2.62
N ALA A 523 -2.97 -43.78 -3.37
CA ALA A 523 -1.87 -44.13 -4.27
C ALA A 523 -1.71 -43.14 -5.43
N LEU A 524 -2.82 -42.65 -6.00
CA LEU A 524 -2.77 -41.60 -7.02
C LEU A 524 -2.24 -40.30 -6.42
N ARG A 525 -2.74 -39.89 -5.26
CA ARG A 525 -2.23 -38.70 -4.55
C ARG A 525 -0.73 -38.79 -4.28
N ALA A 526 -0.24 -39.97 -3.87
CA ALA A 526 1.18 -40.18 -3.66
C ALA A 526 1.99 -39.94 -4.94
N LYS A 527 1.53 -40.44 -6.10
CA LYS A 527 2.19 -40.16 -7.39
C LYS A 527 2.22 -38.66 -7.73
N LEU A 528 1.10 -37.96 -7.52
CA LEU A 528 1.00 -36.51 -7.75
C LEU A 528 1.94 -35.69 -6.85
N LEU A 529 2.12 -36.11 -5.59
CA LEU A 529 3.06 -35.49 -4.66
C LEU A 529 4.53 -35.74 -5.05
N HIS A 530 4.84 -36.84 -5.74
CA HIS A 530 6.19 -37.17 -6.22
C HIS A 530 6.51 -36.60 -7.61
N ALA A 531 5.52 -36.05 -8.32
CA ALA A 531 5.78 -35.34 -9.58
C ALA A 531 6.72 -34.13 -9.34
N PRO A 532 7.45 -33.66 -10.37
CA PRO A 532 8.32 -32.49 -10.26
C PRO A 532 7.60 -31.27 -9.66
N LYS A 533 8.30 -30.52 -8.79
CA LYS A 533 7.75 -29.35 -8.09
C LYS A 533 8.55 -28.09 -8.39
N TYR A 534 7.84 -26.99 -8.59
CA TYR A 534 8.37 -25.64 -8.75
C TYR A 534 9.23 -25.24 -7.55
N GLY A 535 10.28 -24.44 -7.78
CA GLY A 535 11.23 -24.03 -6.74
C GLY A 535 12.47 -24.93 -6.61
N ASN A 536 12.66 -25.88 -7.54
CA ASN A 536 13.77 -26.84 -7.50
C ASN A 536 14.73 -26.74 -8.70
N ASN A 537 14.61 -25.67 -9.48
CA ASN A 537 15.30 -25.41 -10.74
C ASN A 537 15.09 -26.54 -11.75
N LEU A 538 13.84 -26.85 -12.04
CA LEU A 538 13.44 -27.93 -12.94
C LEU A 538 12.63 -27.34 -14.10
N ASP A 539 13.25 -27.25 -15.28
CA ASP A 539 12.61 -26.66 -16.47
C ASP A 539 11.27 -27.30 -16.82
N ALA A 540 11.12 -28.60 -16.55
CA ALA A 540 9.89 -29.36 -16.79
C ALA A 540 8.66 -28.79 -16.06
N VAL A 541 8.84 -28.15 -14.89
CA VAL A 541 7.77 -27.53 -14.09
C VAL A 541 7.85 -26.01 -14.10
N ASP A 542 9.05 -25.41 -14.09
CA ASP A 542 9.20 -23.96 -14.03
C ASP A 542 8.66 -23.25 -15.28
N ARG A 543 8.62 -23.95 -16.43
CA ARG A 543 7.95 -23.45 -17.64
C ARG A 543 6.46 -23.16 -17.44
N TYR A 544 5.80 -23.80 -16.48
CA TYR A 544 4.40 -23.52 -16.15
C TYR A 544 4.26 -22.26 -15.29
N ALA A 545 5.27 -21.91 -14.49
CA ALA A 545 5.33 -20.61 -13.85
C ALA A 545 5.56 -19.49 -14.88
N VAL A 546 6.40 -19.73 -15.91
CA VAL A 546 6.55 -18.82 -17.06
C VAL A 546 5.21 -18.64 -17.78
N TRP A 547 4.52 -19.73 -18.08
CA TRP A 547 3.18 -19.69 -18.68
C TRP A 547 2.18 -18.93 -17.81
N PHE A 548 2.21 -19.14 -16.48
CA PHE A 548 1.32 -18.46 -15.53
C PHE A 548 1.48 -16.94 -15.62
N VAL A 549 2.71 -16.42 -15.57
CA VAL A 549 2.94 -14.96 -15.67
C VAL A 549 2.49 -14.44 -17.04
N ALA A 550 2.82 -15.15 -18.11
CA ALA A 550 2.46 -14.75 -19.47
C ALA A 550 0.94 -14.70 -19.68
N VAL A 551 0.19 -15.69 -19.19
CA VAL A 551 -1.27 -15.76 -19.39
C VAL A 551 -2.01 -14.70 -18.57
N HIS A 552 -1.54 -14.38 -17.36
CA HIS A 552 -2.15 -13.31 -16.57
C HIS A 552 -1.92 -11.94 -17.20
N ASP A 553 -0.71 -11.67 -17.71
CA ASP A 553 -0.43 -10.45 -18.47
C ASP A 553 -1.31 -10.35 -19.72
N GLU A 554 -1.44 -11.44 -20.50
CA GLU A 554 -2.32 -11.48 -21.67
C GLU A 554 -3.80 -11.19 -21.31
N ILE A 555 -4.30 -11.81 -20.24
CA ILE A 555 -5.69 -11.65 -19.80
C ILE A 555 -5.97 -10.23 -19.28
N PHE A 556 -5.12 -9.71 -18.39
CA PHE A 556 -5.40 -8.45 -17.70
C PHE A 556 -4.99 -7.20 -18.50
N SER A 557 -4.01 -7.29 -19.38
CA SER A 557 -3.54 -6.15 -20.20
C SER A 557 -4.59 -5.58 -21.15
N ARG A 558 -5.70 -6.29 -21.40
CA ARG A 558 -6.82 -5.81 -22.23
C ARG A 558 -7.79 -4.89 -21.50
N TYR A 559 -7.73 -4.82 -20.17
CA TYR A 559 -8.65 -4.02 -19.35
C TYR A 559 -8.04 -2.69 -18.93
N ARG A 560 -8.89 -1.74 -18.54
CA ARG A 560 -8.49 -0.43 -18.04
C ARG A 560 -9.36 -0.04 -16.85
N THR A 561 -8.84 0.85 -16.01
CA THR A 561 -9.64 1.58 -15.02
C THR A 561 -10.61 2.54 -15.72
N PRO A 562 -11.64 3.06 -15.02
CA PRO A 562 -12.64 3.95 -15.63
C PRO A 562 -12.06 5.22 -16.27
N ASP A 563 -10.94 5.72 -15.76
CA ASP A 563 -10.21 6.88 -16.28
C ASP A 563 -9.14 6.50 -17.32
N GLY A 564 -9.14 5.25 -17.80
CA GLY A 564 -8.28 4.76 -18.88
C GLY A 564 -6.90 4.28 -18.42
N GLY A 565 -6.66 4.19 -17.12
CA GLY A 565 -5.42 3.68 -16.55
C GLY A 565 -5.26 2.17 -16.64
N PRO A 566 -4.02 1.67 -16.51
CA PRO A 566 -3.70 0.26 -16.69
C PRO A 566 -4.13 -0.61 -15.49
N ILE A 567 -4.39 -1.89 -15.76
CA ILE A 567 -4.46 -2.92 -14.72
C ILE A 567 -3.06 -3.49 -14.52
N TYR A 568 -2.54 -3.42 -13.30
CA TYR A 568 -1.26 -4.01 -12.96
C TYR A 568 -1.47 -5.41 -12.43
N THR A 569 -0.87 -6.40 -13.08
CA THR A 569 -0.77 -7.74 -12.49
C THR A 569 0.21 -7.71 -11.33
N ALA A 570 -0.13 -8.44 -10.26
CA ALA A 570 0.73 -8.71 -9.12
C ALA A 570 0.84 -10.22 -8.92
N ILE A 571 2.01 -10.69 -8.47
CA ILE A 571 2.14 -12.05 -7.93
C ILE A 571 2.28 -11.88 -6.41
N ALA A 572 1.13 -11.68 -5.77
CA ALA A 572 1.03 -11.34 -4.36
C ALA A 572 -0.28 -11.87 -3.77
N SER A 573 -0.21 -12.35 -2.54
CA SER A 573 -1.37 -12.86 -1.79
C SER A 573 -1.66 -12.10 -0.49
N ASN A 574 -0.67 -11.38 0.06
CA ASN A 574 -0.66 -10.98 1.47
C ASN A 574 -1.02 -12.21 2.34
N VAL A 575 -2.04 -12.08 3.20
CA VAL A 575 -2.60 -13.19 3.99
C VAL A 575 -3.76 -13.93 3.29
N SER A 576 -4.13 -13.51 2.08
CA SER A 576 -5.32 -14.02 1.36
C SER A 576 -5.15 -15.44 0.84
N ASN A 577 -3.92 -15.95 0.75
CA ASN A 577 -3.64 -17.33 0.36
C ASN A 577 -4.28 -18.35 1.33
N ILE A 578 -4.46 -17.98 2.61
CA ILE A 578 -5.08 -18.83 3.62
C ILE A 578 -6.60 -18.97 3.40
N PRO A 579 -7.40 -17.88 3.39
CA PRO A 579 -8.84 -17.98 3.14
C PRO A 579 -9.17 -18.42 1.71
N ALA A 580 -8.39 -18.01 0.70
CA ALA A 580 -8.57 -18.44 -0.70
C ALA A 580 -8.56 -19.97 -0.84
N GLY A 581 -7.74 -20.64 -0.03
CA GLY A 581 -7.69 -22.10 0.03
C GLY A 581 -9.02 -22.78 0.37
N LYS A 582 -9.88 -22.12 1.17
CA LYS A 582 -11.21 -22.60 1.58
C LYS A 582 -12.23 -22.64 0.44
N GLU A 583 -11.96 -21.91 -0.63
CA GLU A 583 -12.85 -21.80 -1.79
C GLU A 583 -12.54 -22.83 -2.89
N ILE A 584 -11.48 -23.64 -2.68
CA ILE A 584 -10.90 -24.53 -3.69
C ILE A 584 -10.91 -25.97 -3.17
N ALA A 585 -11.44 -26.89 -3.99
CA ALA A 585 -11.35 -28.33 -3.78
C ALA A 585 -9.90 -28.82 -3.85
N ALA A 586 -9.69 -30.13 -3.70
CA ALA A 586 -8.36 -30.70 -3.88
C ALA A 586 -7.81 -30.37 -5.27
N THR A 587 -6.49 -30.14 -5.38
CA THR A 587 -5.82 -29.76 -6.63
C THR A 587 -4.81 -30.84 -7.09
N PRO A 588 -4.51 -30.91 -8.40
CA PRO A 588 -3.61 -31.93 -8.97
C PRO A 588 -2.18 -31.93 -8.41
N ASP A 589 -1.72 -30.84 -7.80
CA ASP A 589 -0.45 -30.77 -7.06
C ASP A 589 -0.39 -31.69 -5.82
N GLY A 590 -1.53 -32.28 -5.41
CA GLY A 590 -1.68 -33.16 -4.26
C GLY A 590 -2.18 -32.46 -2.99
N ARG A 591 -2.45 -31.15 -3.07
CA ARG A 591 -3.05 -30.35 -2.00
C ARG A 591 -4.50 -30.78 -1.77
N ARG A 592 -4.89 -30.92 -0.51
CA ARG A 592 -6.26 -31.30 -0.13
C ARG A 592 -7.19 -30.09 -0.14
N SER A 593 -8.48 -30.36 -0.32
CA SER A 593 -9.54 -29.35 -0.25
C SER A 593 -9.43 -28.48 1.00
N GLY A 594 -9.58 -27.17 0.85
CA GLY A 594 -9.60 -26.22 1.97
C GLY A 594 -8.24 -25.80 2.56
N GLN A 595 -7.13 -26.44 2.18
CA GLN A 595 -5.79 -26.04 2.65
C GLN A 595 -5.36 -24.68 2.05
N PRO A 596 -4.41 -23.93 2.65
CA PRO A 596 -3.88 -22.72 2.02
C PRO A 596 -3.27 -22.98 0.63
N VAL A 597 -3.28 -21.95 -0.23
CA VAL A 597 -2.48 -21.92 -1.46
C VAL A 597 -1.08 -21.35 -1.18
N SER A 598 -0.16 -21.47 -2.12
CA SER A 598 1.17 -20.88 -2.02
C SER A 598 1.08 -19.37 -1.79
N ASP A 599 1.96 -18.85 -0.94
CA ASP A 599 2.13 -17.44 -0.73
C ASP A 599 2.85 -16.83 -1.94
N ALA A 600 2.22 -15.83 -2.57
CA ALA A 600 2.79 -15.06 -3.68
C ALA A 600 3.52 -15.91 -4.73
N ALA A 601 4.82 -15.65 -4.98
CA ALA A 601 5.65 -16.39 -5.94
C ALA A 601 6.47 -17.52 -5.32
N SER A 602 6.32 -17.76 -4.02
CA SER A 602 7.04 -18.80 -3.28
C SER A 602 6.64 -20.19 -3.76
N PRO A 603 7.56 -21.17 -3.71
CA PRO A 603 7.22 -22.58 -3.88
C PRO A 603 6.15 -23.03 -2.89
N SER A 604 5.40 -24.07 -3.26
CA SER A 604 4.45 -24.70 -2.35
C SER A 604 5.17 -25.17 -1.07
N HIS A 605 4.56 -24.96 0.10
CA HIS A 605 5.21 -25.23 1.39
C HIS A 605 5.82 -26.64 1.47
N GLY A 606 7.14 -26.70 1.69
CA GLY A 606 7.91 -27.95 1.83
C GLY A 606 8.19 -28.69 0.53
N MET A 607 7.92 -28.07 -0.62
CA MET A 607 8.19 -28.65 -1.94
C MET A 607 9.53 -28.21 -2.53
N ASP A 608 10.11 -27.12 -2.02
CA ASP A 608 11.46 -26.63 -2.29
C ASP A 608 12.52 -27.45 -1.51
N LYS A 609 13.14 -28.42 -2.18
CA LYS A 609 14.04 -29.41 -1.56
C LYS A 609 15.50 -29.27 -2.00
N ASN A 610 15.78 -28.42 -2.98
CA ASN A 610 17.11 -28.23 -3.57
C ASN A 610 17.84 -26.96 -3.10
N GLY A 611 17.37 -26.34 -2.00
CA GLY A 611 18.01 -25.18 -1.37
C GLY A 611 17.68 -23.83 -2.03
N PRO A 612 18.06 -22.71 -1.37
CA PRO A 612 17.63 -21.36 -1.75
C PRO A 612 18.11 -20.91 -3.13
N THR A 613 19.29 -21.36 -3.58
CA THR A 613 19.77 -21.05 -4.94
C THR A 613 18.86 -21.63 -6.02
N ALA A 614 18.37 -22.86 -5.83
CA ALA A 614 17.46 -23.50 -6.78
C ALA A 614 16.08 -22.81 -6.78
N VAL A 615 15.63 -22.35 -5.60
CA VAL A 615 14.42 -21.51 -5.47
C VAL A 615 14.59 -20.24 -6.30
N MET A 616 15.65 -19.46 -6.07
CA MET A 616 15.92 -18.22 -6.82
C MET A 616 16.04 -18.46 -8.33
N GLN A 617 16.69 -19.55 -8.76
CA GLN A 617 16.80 -19.91 -10.17
C GLN A 617 15.45 -20.27 -10.81
N SER A 618 14.55 -20.91 -10.06
CA SER A 618 13.18 -21.19 -10.54
C SER A 618 12.38 -19.90 -10.67
N LEU A 619 12.44 -19.05 -9.64
CA LEU A 619 11.76 -17.77 -9.61
C LEU A 619 12.27 -16.79 -10.66
N ALA A 620 13.54 -16.85 -11.06
CA ALA A 620 14.10 -15.95 -12.07
C ALA A 620 13.65 -16.27 -13.51
N LYS A 621 12.98 -17.40 -13.76
CA LYS A 621 12.58 -17.82 -15.12
C LYS A 621 11.39 -17.04 -15.69
N PRO A 622 10.31 -16.76 -14.94
CA PRO A 622 9.25 -15.88 -15.41
C PRO A 622 9.72 -14.44 -15.67
N ASP A 623 9.15 -13.83 -16.71
CA ASP A 623 9.40 -12.42 -17.04
C ASP A 623 8.58 -11.48 -16.14
N TYR A 624 9.14 -11.12 -14.99
CA TYR A 624 8.48 -10.22 -14.04
C TYR A 624 8.43 -8.76 -14.51
N THR A 625 9.03 -8.38 -15.64
CA THR A 625 8.78 -7.05 -16.22
C THR A 625 7.32 -6.89 -16.67
N ARG A 626 6.57 -7.98 -16.77
CA ARG A 626 5.12 -8.00 -17.04
C ARG A 626 4.26 -7.79 -15.79
N VAL A 627 4.84 -7.92 -14.60
CA VAL A 627 4.14 -7.87 -13.30
C VAL A 627 4.35 -6.50 -12.67
N SER A 628 3.65 -5.50 -13.21
CA SER A 628 3.90 -4.09 -12.87
C SER A 628 3.54 -3.69 -11.44
N CYS A 629 2.65 -4.43 -10.76
CA CYS A 629 2.36 -4.18 -9.35
C CYS A 629 3.55 -4.59 -8.47
N GLY A 630 4.20 -5.70 -8.84
CA GLY A 630 5.29 -6.32 -8.10
C GLY A 630 5.02 -7.78 -7.78
N THR A 631 6.07 -8.46 -7.32
CA THR A 631 6.07 -9.87 -6.93
C THR A 631 6.68 -10.01 -5.54
N VAL A 632 6.10 -10.86 -4.70
CA VAL A 632 6.65 -11.20 -3.37
C VAL A 632 7.22 -12.62 -3.39
N LEU A 633 8.39 -12.79 -2.80
CA LEU A 633 9.00 -14.06 -2.40
C LEU A 633 9.18 -14.07 -0.88
#